data_AF-F7L350-F1
#
_entry.id   AF-F7L350-F1
#
_cell.length_a   1.000
_cell.length_b   1.000
_cell.length_c   1.000
_cell.angle_alpha   90.00
_cell.angle_beta   90.00
_cell.angle_gamma   90.00
#
_symmetry.space_group_name_H-M   'P 1'
#
loop_
_entity.id
_entity.type
_entity.pdbx_description
1 polymer ?
#
loop_
_entity_poly.entity_id
_entity_poly.type
_entity_poly.pdbx_seq_one_letter_code
_entity_poly.pdbx_strand_id
1 'polypeptide(L)'
;MKKGGILLCGLSTEINYLVDENEEKIVFSMPFNPLKNKEHKEFLEKFDGGYQFSHTLSEQLGGQLKAGFTLTNIEDDTNGEGRLHEMNIASYIMTRAIK
;
A
#
# COMPACT_ATOMS: atom_id res chain seq x y z
N MET A 1 -4.34 8.97 -20.16
CA MET A 1 -4.10 7.81 -21.05
C MET A 1 -5.14 7.83 -22.17
N LYS A 2 -4.77 7.39 -23.38
CA LYS A 2 -5.70 7.31 -24.52
C LYS A 2 -6.72 6.17 -24.29
N LYS A 3 -7.86 6.22 -24.97
CA LYS A 3 -8.87 5.15 -24.97
C LYS A 3 -8.22 3.81 -25.38
N GLY A 4 -8.54 2.75 -24.65
CA GLY A 4 -7.96 1.41 -24.79
C GLY A 4 -6.59 1.22 -24.13
N GLY A 5 -6.02 2.25 -23.49
CA GLY A 5 -4.77 2.09 -22.76
C GLY A 5 -4.92 1.16 -21.55
N ILE A 6 -3.83 0.52 -21.14
CA ILE A 6 -3.78 -0.40 -20.00
C ILE A 6 -2.92 0.23 -18.91
N LEU A 7 -3.44 0.23 -17.67
CA LEU A 7 -2.70 0.54 -16.46
C LEU A 7 -2.49 -0.74 -15.66
N LEU A 8 -1.24 -1.09 -15.40
CA LEU A 8 -0.86 -2.04 -14.36
C LEU A 8 -0.38 -1.23 -13.17
N CYS A 9 -0.91 -1.51 -11.98
CA CYS A 9 -0.62 -0.74 -10.78
C CYS A 9 -0.39 -1.70 -9.62
N GLY A 10 0.76 -1.56 -8.95
CA GLY A 10 1.00 -2.17 -7.65
C GLY A 10 0.62 -1.20 -6.54
N LEU A 11 -0.04 -1.72 -5.52
CA LEU A 11 -0.56 -0.97 -4.38
C LEU A 11 -0.03 -1.62 -3.10
N SER A 12 0.57 -0.85 -2.20
CA SER A 12 0.81 -1.32 -0.83
C SER A 12 -0.48 -1.23 -0.03
N THR A 13 -0.76 -2.27 0.76
CA THR A 13 -1.79 -2.19 1.79
C THR A 13 -1.24 -1.46 3.02
N GLU A 14 -2.12 -1.09 3.95
CA GLU A 14 -1.73 -0.40 5.19
C GLU A 14 -0.97 -1.30 6.16
N ILE A 15 -0.97 -2.64 5.95
CA ILE A 15 -0.34 -3.58 6.88
C ILE A 15 1.15 -3.33 7.05
N ASN A 16 1.84 -2.95 5.96
CA ASN A 16 3.28 -2.67 5.95
C ASN A 16 3.65 -1.43 6.79
N TYR A 17 2.68 -0.56 7.09
CA TYR A 17 2.87 0.57 8.00
C TYR A 17 2.29 0.31 9.38
N LEU A 18 1.48 -0.73 9.54
CA LEU A 18 0.77 -1.03 10.79
C LEU A 18 1.66 -1.80 11.75
N VAL A 19 2.47 -2.72 11.24
CA VAL A 19 3.23 -3.70 12.03
C VAL A 19 4.68 -3.26 12.28
N ASP A 20 5.31 -3.83 13.31
CA ASP A 20 6.73 -3.63 13.61
C ASP A 20 7.64 -4.38 12.63
N GLU A 21 8.95 -4.17 12.77
CA GLU A 21 9.99 -4.76 11.91
C GLU A 21 10.00 -6.29 11.88
N ASN A 22 9.48 -6.94 12.93
CA ASN A 22 9.34 -8.40 13.02
C ASN A 22 7.95 -8.89 12.59
N GLU A 23 7.05 -7.98 12.19
CA GLU A 23 5.69 -8.28 11.74
C GLU A 23 4.83 -9.00 12.80
N GLU A 24 5.02 -8.66 14.09
CA GLU A 24 4.35 -9.30 15.23
C GLU A 24 3.37 -8.39 15.95
N LYS A 25 3.61 -7.07 15.96
CA LYS A 25 2.85 -6.11 16.77
C LYS A 25 2.34 -4.97 15.93
N ILE A 26 1.11 -4.55 16.22
CA ILE A 26 0.58 -3.29 15.70
C ILE A 26 1.25 -2.15 16.47
N VAL A 27 1.98 -1.29 15.76
CA VAL A 27 2.77 -0.20 16.36
C VAL A 27 2.33 1.18 15.92
N PHE A 28 1.69 1.32 14.75
CA PHE A 28 1.22 2.62 14.26
C PHE A 28 -0.29 2.66 14.07
N SER A 29 -0.85 3.85 14.21
CA SER A 29 -2.23 4.14 13.81
C SER A 29 -2.25 4.68 12.38
N MET A 30 -3.33 4.39 11.64
CA MET A 30 -3.50 4.85 10.27
C MET A 30 -4.31 6.16 10.21
N PRO A 31 -4.04 7.05 9.24
CA PRO A 31 -3.06 6.89 8.16
C PRO A 31 -1.62 7.17 8.62
N PHE A 32 -0.68 6.41 8.07
CA PHE A 32 0.74 6.69 8.24
C PHE A 32 1.08 8.00 7.53
N ASN A 33 1.32 9.07 8.28
CA ASN A 33 1.65 10.39 7.72
C ASN A 33 2.77 11.11 8.50
N PRO A 34 4.02 11.13 7.99
CA PRO A 34 5.16 11.77 8.66
C PRO A 34 5.12 13.30 8.66
N LEU A 35 4.22 13.92 7.88
CA LEU A 35 4.00 15.38 7.94
C LEU A 35 3.11 15.79 9.11
N LYS A 36 2.31 14.86 9.63
CA LYS A 36 1.33 15.11 10.69
C LYS A 36 1.64 14.38 12.00
N ASN A 37 2.42 13.30 11.94
CA ASN A 37 2.82 12.51 13.10
C ASN A 37 4.36 12.46 13.21
N LYS A 38 4.89 12.95 14.34
CA LYS A 38 6.31 12.99 14.66
C LYS A 38 6.91 11.58 14.79
N GLU A 39 6.18 10.64 15.37
CA GLU A 39 6.64 9.27 15.56
C GLU A 39 6.86 8.55 14.23
N HIS A 40 5.95 8.76 13.27
CA HIS A 40 6.10 8.22 11.92
C HIS A 40 7.30 8.82 11.18
N LYS A 41 7.55 10.12 11.38
CA LYS A 41 8.72 10.80 10.82
C LYS A 41 10.02 10.25 11.42
N GLU A 42 10.10 10.14 12.73
CA GLU A 42 11.28 9.61 13.44
C GLU A 42 11.55 8.14 13.07
N PHE A 43 10.50 7.35 12.87
CA PHE A 43 10.62 5.99 12.34
C PHE A 43 11.30 5.99 10.98
N LEU A 44 10.80 6.78 10.01
CA LEU A 44 11.43 6.87 8.70
C LEU A 44 12.89 7.35 8.78
N GLU A 45 13.18 8.37 9.59
CA GLU A 45 14.55 8.88 9.78
C GLU A 45 15.50 7.82 10.36
N LYS A 46 15.02 6.98 11.31
CA LYS A 46 15.81 5.88 11.90
C LYS A 46 16.26 4.88 10.83
N PHE A 47 15.44 4.64 9.82
CA PHE A 47 15.70 3.67 8.75
C PHE A 47 16.21 4.31 7.45
N ASP A 48 16.60 5.59 7.47
CA ASP A 48 16.97 6.37 6.26
C ASP A 48 15.90 6.29 5.15
N GLY A 49 14.63 6.24 5.57
CA GLY A 49 13.46 6.11 4.73
C GLY A 49 13.01 7.45 4.16
N GLY A 50 12.65 7.46 2.88
CA GLY A 50 11.94 8.59 2.27
C GLY A 50 10.54 8.79 2.87
N TYR A 51 9.95 9.95 2.64
CA TYR A 51 8.59 10.27 3.09
C TYR A 51 7.58 9.34 2.43
N GLN A 52 6.86 8.59 3.25
CA GLN A 52 5.88 7.60 2.83
C GLN A 52 4.51 7.90 3.45
N PHE A 53 3.45 7.47 2.76
CA PHE A 53 2.07 7.69 3.19
C PHE A 53 1.26 6.41 3.00
N SER A 54 0.49 6.05 4.02
CA SER A 54 -0.53 5.01 3.85
C SER A 54 -1.80 5.61 3.27
N HIS A 55 -2.52 4.78 2.51
CA HIS A 55 -3.83 5.09 1.97
C HIS A 55 -4.70 3.86 2.09
N THR A 56 -6.00 4.07 2.30
CA THR A 56 -6.96 2.97 2.28
C THR A 56 -7.08 2.39 0.87
N LEU A 57 -7.39 1.10 0.77
CA LEU A 57 -7.63 0.45 -0.52
C LEU A 57 -8.78 1.14 -1.30
N SER A 58 -9.82 1.59 -0.59
CA SER A 58 -10.93 2.32 -1.20
C SER A 58 -10.49 3.65 -1.83
N GLU A 59 -9.53 4.35 -1.24
CA GLU A 59 -8.97 5.57 -1.83
C GLU A 59 -8.19 5.25 -3.11
N GLN A 60 -7.33 4.23 -3.08
CA GLN A 60 -6.50 3.83 -4.21
C GLN A 60 -7.33 3.30 -5.39
N LEU A 61 -8.22 2.33 -5.14
CA LEU A 61 -9.11 1.78 -6.18
C LEU A 61 -10.14 2.81 -6.64
N GLY A 62 -10.71 3.56 -5.69
CA GLY A 62 -11.65 4.64 -5.99
C GLY A 62 -11.04 5.74 -6.86
N GLY A 63 -9.75 6.03 -6.68
CA GLY A 63 -8.99 6.93 -7.55
C GLY A 63 -8.93 6.46 -9.00
N GLN A 64 -8.67 5.16 -9.23
CA GLN A 64 -8.68 4.56 -10.57
C GLN A 64 -10.07 4.67 -11.22
N LEU A 65 -11.12 4.32 -10.48
CA LEU A 65 -12.51 4.39 -10.96
C LEU A 65 -12.92 5.83 -11.30
N LYS A 66 -12.64 6.80 -10.41
CA LYS A 66 -12.93 8.23 -10.64
C LYS A 66 -12.17 8.79 -11.84
N ALA A 67 -10.97 8.27 -12.11
CA ALA A 67 -10.19 8.64 -13.28
C ALA A 67 -10.74 8.03 -14.59
N GLY A 68 -11.84 7.27 -14.55
CA GLY A 68 -12.52 6.69 -15.70
C GLY A 68 -11.96 5.34 -16.14
N PHE A 69 -11.16 4.68 -15.29
CA PHE A 69 -10.70 3.34 -15.59
C PHE A 69 -11.74 2.29 -15.19
N THR A 70 -11.80 1.21 -15.97
CA THR A 70 -12.48 -0.03 -15.61
C THR A 70 -11.45 -1.01 -15.08
N LEU A 71 -11.57 -1.44 -13.83
CA LEU A 71 -10.76 -2.53 -13.28
C LEU A 71 -11.13 -3.84 -14.00
N THR A 72 -10.12 -4.59 -14.41
CA THR A 72 -10.27 -5.84 -15.16
C THR A 72 -9.57 -7.03 -14.51
N ASN A 73 -8.66 -6.76 -13.58
CA ASN A 73 -8.07 -7.76 -12.70
C ASN A 73 -7.67 -7.12 -11.37
N ILE A 74 -7.72 -7.93 -10.31
CA ILE A 74 -7.17 -7.62 -8.99
C ILE A 74 -6.56 -8.89 -8.42
N GLU A 75 -5.33 -8.80 -7.96
CA GLU A 75 -4.60 -9.92 -7.36
C GLU A 75 -3.91 -9.44 -6.09
N ASP A 76 -3.97 -10.26 -5.04
CA ASP A 76 -3.27 -10.01 -3.79
C ASP A 76 -1.86 -10.63 -3.88
N ASP A 77 -0.89 -9.96 -3.26
CA ASP A 77 0.48 -10.45 -3.13
C ASP A 77 1.01 -10.17 -1.71
N THR A 78 2.10 -10.83 -1.37
CA THR A 78 2.76 -10.74 -0.06
C THR A 78 4.14 -10.12 -0.20
N ASN A 79 4.87 -9.92 0.90
CA ASN A 79 6.23 -9.38 0.88
C ASN A 79 7.25 -10.35 0.22
N GLY A 80 6.86 -11.60 -0.07
CA GLY A 80 7.73 -12.65 -0.61
C GLY A 80 8.69 -13.27 0.41
N GLU A 81 8.76 -12.68 1.60
CA GLU A 81 9.52 -13.14 2.76
C GLU A 81 8.89 -12.57 4.04
N GLY A 82 9.40 -12.99 5.20
CA GLY A 82 8.91 -12.53 6.49
C GLY A 82 7.67 -13.26 6.97
N ARG A 83 7.22 -12.89 8.16
CA ARG A 83 6.12 -13.53 8.86
C ARG A 83 4.78 -13.33 8.17
N LEU A 84 4.51 -12.13 7.64
CA LEU A 84 3.28 -11.86 6.88
C LEU A 84 3.20 -12.77 5.65
N HIS A 85 4.33 -12.98 4.95
CA HIS A 85 4.40 -13.92 3.83
C HIS A 85 4.17 -15.37 4.28
N GLU A 86 4.86 -15.83 5.33
CA GLU A 86 4.70 -17.19 5.86
C GLU A 86 3.25 -17.49 6.31
N MET A 87 2.53 -16.45 6.75
CA MET A 87 1.12 -16.52 7.12
C MET A 87 0.15 -16.28 5.95
N ASN A 88 0.66 -16.00 4.75
CA ASN A 88 -0.12 -15.65 3.56
C ASN A 88 -1.05 -14.44 3.80
N ILE A 89 -0.54 -13.42 4.50
CA ILE A 89 -1.23 -12.14 4.72
C ILE A 89 -0.84 -11.18 3.59
N ALA A 90 -1.84 -10.70 2.86
CA ALA A 90 -1.65 -9.79 1.74
C ALA A 90 -1.08 -8.43 2.19
N SER A 91 0.08 -8.07 1.65
CA SER A 91 0.76 -6.81 1.89
C SER A 91 0.78 -5.90 0.67
N TYR A 92 0.53 -6.48 -0.51
CA TYR A 92 0.40 -5.77 -1.78
C TYR A 92 -0.84 -6.22 -2.55
N ILE A 93 -1.28 -5.36 -3.46
CA ILE A 93 -2.35 -5.63 -4.42
C ILE A 93 -1.88 -5.17 -5.79
N MET A 94 -1.99 -6.04 -6.80
CA MET A 94 -1.86 -5.66 -8.19
C MET A 94 -3.23 -5.42 -8.79
N THR A 95 -3.38 -4.32 -9.54
CA THR A 95 -4.55 -4.09 -10.38
C THR A 95 -4.17 -3.99 -11.85
N ARG A 96 -5.07 -4.47 -12.70
CA ARG A 96 -5.07 -4.16 -14.14
C ARG A 96 -6.32 -3.39 -14.49
N ALA A 97 -6.17 -2.24 -15.13
CA ALA A 97 -7.28 -1.39 -15.52
C ALA A 97 -7.18 -0.91 -16.98
N ILE A 98 -8.32 -0.66 -17.61
CA ILE A 98 -8.41 -0.12 -18.99
C ILE A 98 -9.14 1.23 -18.94
N LYS A 99 -8.69 2.22 -19.73
CA LYS A 99 -9.33 3.54 -19.86
C LYS A 99 -10.04 3.74 -21.19
#